data_AF-A0A431VR40-F1
#
_entry.id   AF-A0A431VR40-F1
#
_cell.length_a   1.000
_cell.length_b   1.000
_cell.length_c   1.000
_cell.angle_alpha   90.00
_cell.angle_beta   90.00
_cell.angle_gamma   90.00
#
_symmetry.space_group_name_H-M   'P 1'
#
loop_
_entity.id
_entity.type
_entity.pdbx_description
1 polymer ?
#
loop_
_entity_poly.entity_id
_entity_poly.type
_entity_poly.pdbx_seq_one_letter_code
_entity_poly.pdbx_strand_id
1 'polypeptide(L)' 'MPALGIKIDAVPGRLNQTAFITSRPGIYYGQCSEICGANHSFMPIVVEAVPLEHFEN' A
#
# COMPACT_ATOMS: atom_id res chain seq x y z
N MET A 1 4.86 -0.33 -0.28
CA MET A 1 4.64 -1.76 0.03
C MET A 1 5.83 -2.59 -0.47
N PRO A 2 6.87 -2.79 0.35
CA PRO A 2 8.11 -3.45 -0.08
C PRO A 2 7.91 -4.84 -0.69
N ALA A 3 7.09 -5.67 -0.05
CA ALA A 3 6.80 -7.05 -0.51
C ALA A 3 6.05 -7.13 -1.84
N LEU A 4 5.32 -6.07 -2.21
CA LEU A 4 4.65 -5.95 -3.51
C LEU A 4 5.50 -5.16 -4.53
N GLY A 5 6.68 -4.66 -4.14
CA GLY A 5 7.53 -3.83 -4.99
C GLY A 5 6.96 -2.45 -5.32
N ILE A 6 5.96 -1.97 -4.57
CA ILE A 6 5.27 -0.71 -4.87
C ILE A 6 5.82 0.41 -3.98
N LYS A 7 6.26 1.49 -4.61
CA LYS A 7 6.47 2.81 -3.99
C LYS A 7 5.99 3.88 -4.95
N ILE A 8 5.14 4.77 -4.47
CA ILE A 8 4.62 5.90 -5.23
C ILE A 8 4.37 7.06 -4.28
N ASP A 9 4.81 8.25 -4.65
CA ASP A 9 4.67 9.43 -3.79
C ASP A 9 3.27 10.03 -3.96
N ALA A 10 2.69 10.48 -2.84
CA ALA A 10 1.46 11.24 -2.83
C ALA A 10 1.80 12.74 -2.96
N VAL A 11 1.62 13.32 -4.14
CA VAL A 11 1.96 14.73 -4.43
C VAL A 11 0.68 15.56 -4.53
N PRO A 12 0.52 16.64 -3.73
CA PRO A 12 -0.65 17.52 -3.82
C PRO A 12 -0.86 18.05 -5.25
N GLY A 13 -2.08 17.90 -5.77
CA GLY A 13 -2.44 18.34 -7.13
C GLY A 13 -2.04 17.39 -8.26
N ARG A 14 -1.46 16.21 -7.97
CA ARG A 14 -1.14 15.19 -8.97
C ARG A 14 -1.65 13.81 -8.55
N LEU A 15 -2.41 13.15 -9.43
CA LEU A 15 -2.82 11.76 -9.26
C LEU A 15 -1.79 10.85 -9.93
N ASN A 16 -1.03 10.10 -9.13
CA ASN A 16 -0.11 9.09 -9.62
C ASN A 16 -0.80 7.71 -9.60
N GLN A 17 -0.59 6.88 -10.63
CA GLN A 17 -1.18 5.54 -10.73
C GLN A 17 -0.10 4.49 -10.94
N THR A 18 -0.27 3.33 -10.30
CA THR A 18 0.55 2.14 -10.51
C THR A 18 -0.36 0.90 -10.48
N ALA A 19 0.04 -0.14 -11.20
CA ALA A 19 -0.67 -1.41 -11.22
C ALA A 19 0.17 -2.47 -10.52
N PHE A 20 -0.48 -3.35 -9.78
CA PHE A 20 0.16 -4.51 -9.16
C PHE A 20 -0.77 -5.71 -9.20
N ILE A 21 -0.17 -6.89 -9.12
CA ILE A 21 -0.89 -8.15 -8.95
C ILE A 21 -0.22 -8.91 -7.82
N THR A 22 -1.02 -9.46 -6.92
CA THR A 22 -0.53 -10.36 -5.88
C THR A 22 -0.71 -11.81 -6.33
N SER A 23 0.33 -12.63 -6.14
CA SER A 23 0.31 -14.04 -6.53
C SER A 23 -0.22 -14.97 -5.43
N ARG A 24 -0.31 -14.48 -4.20
CA ARG A 24 -0.67 -15.28 -3.02
C ARG A 24 -1.59 -14.46 -2.10
N PRO A 25 -2.60 -15.08 -1.48
CA PRO A 25 -3.34 -14.44 -0.39
C PRO A 25 -2.40 -14.14 0.79
N GLY A 26 -2.74 -13.11 1.57
CA GLY A 26 -1.98 -12.74 2.76
C GLY A 26 -2.04 -11.25 3.10
N ILE A 27 -1.39 -10.89 4.20
CA ILE A 27 -1.31 -9.51 4.69
C ILE A 27 0.07 -8.93 4.37
N TYR A 28 0.07 -7.78 3.70
CA TYR A 28 1.26 -7.05 3.31
C TYR A 28 1.35 -5.76 4.13
N TYR A 29 2.52 -5.49 4.69
CA TYR A 29 2.79 -4.30 5.50
C TYR A 29 3.72 -3.32 4.77
N GLY A 30 3.51 -2.04 5.01
CA GLY A 30 4.33 -0.94 4.52
C GLY A 30 4.30 0.22 5.49
N GLN A 31 5.17 1.19 5.24
CA GLN A 31 5.28 2.45 5.98
C GLN A 31 5.35 3.60 4.97
N CYS A 32 4.94 4.80 5.39
CA CYS A 32 5.25 6.01 4.66
C CYS A 32 6.77 6.12 4.45
N SER A 33 7.20 6.48 3.24
CA SER A 33 8.63 6.57 2.88
C SER A 33 9.07 7.97 2.47
N GLU A 34 8.27 8.99 2.82
CA GLU A 34 8.54 10.40 2.55
C GLU A 34 8.22 11.22 3.80
N ILE A 35 9.10 12.17 4.18
CA ILE A 35 8.95 12.91 5.43
C ILE A 35 7.66 13.76 5.40
N CYS A 36 6.75 13.51 6.34
CA CYS A 36 5.41 14.11 6.32
C CYS A 36 5.00 14.80 7.64
N GLY A 37 5.94 15.01 8.56
CA GLY A 37 5.73 15.70 9.83
C GLY A 37 5.96 14.83 11.07
N ALA A 38 5.49 15.28 12.24
CA ALA A 38 5.79 14.66 13.54
C ALA A 38 5.35 13.19 13.65
N ASN A 39 4.27 12.80 12.96
CA ASN A 39 3.73 11.45 13.00
C ASN A 39 4.23 10.56 11.84
N HIS A 40 5.32 10.94 11.16
CA HIS A 40 5.82 10.23 9.99
C HIS A 40 6.06 8.72 10.24
N SER A 41 6.61 8.36 11.40
CA SER A 41 6.84 6.95 11.78
C SER A 41 5.58 6.18 12.20
N PHE A 42 4.47 6.86 12.46
CA PHE A 42 3.22 6.27 12.94
C PHE A 42 2.19 6.15 11.80
N MET A 43 2.66 5.99 10.57
CA MET A 43 1.84 5.97 9.35
C MET A 43 2.01 4.62 8.61
N PRO A 44 1.48 3.52 9.17
CA PRO A 44 1.53 2.22 8.53
C PRO A 44 0.52 2.10 7.38
N ILE A 45 0.82 1.20 6.44
CA ILE A 45 -0.08 0.79 5.37
C ILE A 45 -0.23 -0.73 5.46
N VAL A 46 -1.46 -1.23 5.42
CA VAL A 46 -1.78 -2.66 5.43
C VAL A 46 -2.65 -2.97 4.22
N VAL A 47 -2.28 -4.01 3.47
CA VAL A 47 -3.08 -4.56 2.38
C VAL A 47 -3.33 -6.02 2.66
N GLU A 48 -4.59 -6.40 2.69
CA GLU A 48 -5.01 -7.79 2.80
C GLU A 48 -5.45 -8.29 1.42
N ALA A 49 -4.77 -9.32 0.92
CA ALA A 49 -5.13 -10.02 -0.30
C ALA A 49 -5.90 -11.30 0.06
N VAL A 50 -7.16 -11.36 -0.37
CA VAL A 50 -8.06 -12.49 -0.16
C VAL A 50 -8.56 -13.04 -1.51
N PRO A 51 -9.03 -14.31 -1.55
CA PRO A 51 -9.74 -14.83 -2.71
C PRO A 51 -10.95 -13.94 -3.06
N LEU A 52 -11.31 -13.85 -4.35
CA LEU A 52 -12.40 -12.98 -4.82
C LEU A 52 -13.72 -13.24 -4.09
N GLU A 53 -14.04 -14.51 -3.84
CA GLU A 53 -15.23 -14.92 -3.08
C GLU A 53 -15.28 -14.32 -1.67
N HIS A 54 -14.13 -14.11 -1.02
CA HIS A 54 -14.05 -13.49 0.30
C HIS A 54 -13.98 -11.96 0.23
N PHE A 55 -13.65 -11.40 -0.93
CA PHE A 55 -13.62 -9.96 -1.13
C PHE A 55 -15.03 -9.40 -1.42
N GLU A 56 -15.85 -10.16 -2.14
CA GLU A 56 -17.19 -9.75 -2.59
C GLU A 56 -18.31 -10.09 -1.60
N ASN A 57 -18.08 -11.00 -0.65
CA ASN A 57 -19.05 -11.44 0.37
C ASN A 57 -18.65 -10.99 1.78
#